data_AF-A0A958D346-F1
#
_entry.id   AF-A0A958D346-F1
#
_cell.length_a   1.000
_cell.length_b   1.000
_cell.length_c   1.000
_cell.angle_alpha   90.00
_cell.angle_beta   90.00
_cell.angle_gamma   90.00
#
_symmetry.space_group_name_H-M   'P 1'
#
loop_
_entity.id
_entity.type
_entity.pdbx_description
1 polymer ?
#
loop_
_entity_poly.entity_id
_entity_poly.type
_entity_poly.pdbx_seq_one_letter_code
_entity_poly.pdbx_strand_id
1 'polypeptide(L)'
;MIGARISTRTPLYALVAAIALVLAWLGGPTTAAPPPGITTEFTVPTASSTPRGIVAGPDGNLWFSEFVGGKIGKVTTAGVFTEFTIPTANAGPFSIAVGSDGNLWFTELAANKIGRVTTSGSFAEYTVPTAYSNPFGIAAGPDGNL
;
A
#
# COMPACT_ATOMS: atom_id res chain seq x y z
N MET A 1 -59.58 48.79 29.17
CA MET A 1 -58.55 48.93 28.13
C MET A 1 -58.10 47.53 27.70
N ILE A 2 -58.28 47.20 26.41
CA ILE A 2 -57.46 46.29 25.58
C ILE A 2 -57.48 44.79 26.00
N GLY A 3 -57.80 43.78 25.17
CA GLY A 3 -58.10 43.71 23.74
C GLY A 3 -58.38 42.26 23.27
N ALA A 4 -58.98 42.16 22.08
CA ALA A 4 -59.08 41.07 21.07
C ALA A 4 -59.10 39.57 21.52
N ARG A 5 -60.15 38.75 21.27
CA ARG A 5 -60.78 38.18 20.04
C ARG A 5 -60.03 36.99 19.35
N ILE A 6 -60.83 35.96 18.99
CA ILE A 6 -60.66 34.82 18.03
C ILE A 6 -60.11 33.52 18.68
N SER A 7 -60.93 32.49 19.00
CA SER A 7 -61.63 31.48 18.15
C SER A 7 -60.64 30.57 17.41
N THR A 8 -60.59 29.25 17.66
CA THR A 8 -61.33 28.22 16.90
C THR A 8 -61.50 26.88 17.66
N ARG A 9 -62.42 26.05 17.16
CA ARG A 9 -63.04 24.85 17.76
C ARG A 9 -62.38 23.50 17.36
N THR A 10 -62.54 22.49 18.24
CA THR A 10 -62.82 21.02 18.02
C THR A 10 -61.77 20.06 17.38
N PRO A 11 -61.81 18.71 17.60
CA PRO A 11 -62.55 17.87 18.57
C PRO A 11 -61.74 16.70 19.23
N LEU A 12 -62.51 15.86 19.95
CA LEU A 12 -62.25 14.70 20.81
C LEU A 12 -61.93 13.38 20.03
N TYR A 13 -61.28 12.41 20.71
CA TYR A 13 -61.08 10.96 20.43
C TYR A 13 -59.90 10.48 19.55
N ALA A 14 -58.98 9.71 20.17
CA ALA A 14 -58.51 8.44 19.62
C ALA A 14 -57.99 7.54 20.77
N LEU A 15 -58.79 6.55 21.13
CA LEU A 15 -58.38 5.39 21.90
C LEU A 15 -57.55 4.50 20.96
N VAL A 16 -56.30 4.18 21.30
CA VAL A 16 -55.62 3.01 20.73
C VAL A 16 -55.00 2.22 21.88
N ALA A 17 -55.55 1.04 22.09
CA ALA A 17 -55.10 0.07 23.06
C ALA A 17 -53.74 -0.53 22.64
N ALA A 18 -52.97 -0.90 23.66
CA ALA A 18 -51.68 -1.54 23.58
C ALA A 18 -51.69 -2.86 22.78
N ILE A 19 -50.59 -3.16 22.11
CA ILE A 19 -49.68 -4.29 22.40
C ILE A 19 -48.47 -4.12 21.47
N ALA A 20 -47.37 -3.64 22.05
CA ALA A 20 -46.05 -3.87 21.49
C ALA A 20 -45.58 -5.22 22.05
N LEU A 21 -45.84 -6.32 21.33
CA LEU A 21 -45.16 -7.58 21.63
C LEU A 21 -43.90 -7.65 20.77
N VAL A 22 -42.78 -7.52 21.46
CA VAL A 22 -41.42 -7.70 20.96
C VAL A 22 -41.26 -9.13 20.46
N LEU A 23 -40.82 -9.30 19.21
CA LEU A 23 -40.08 -10.49 18.76
C LEU A 23 -38.73 -10.05 18.20
N ALA A 24 -37.91 -9.48 19.09
CA ALA A 24 -36.48 -9.33 18.86
C ALA A 24 -35.79 -10.63 19.32
N TRP A 25 -35.81 -11.68 18.49
CA TRP A 25 -34.91 -12.84 18.66
C TRP A 25 -34.52 -13.37 17.28
N LEU A 26 -33.49 -12.72 16.72
CA LEU A 26 -32.36 -13.24 15.92
C LEU A 26 -31.52 -12.03 15.44
N GLY A 27 -31.23 -11.09 16.34
CA GLY A 27 -30.28 -10.01 16.09
C GLY A 27 -28.85 -10.53 16.24
N GLY A 28 -28.42 -11.44 15.37
CA GLY A 28 -27.00 -11.69 15.20
C GLY A 28 -26.34 -10.40 14.69
N PRO A 29 -25.06 -10.12 15.01
CA PRO A 29 -24.39 -8.96 14.48
C PRO A 29 -24.43 -9.05 12.95
N THR A 30 -25.23 -8.21 12.31
CA THR A 30 -25.12 -7.95 10.89
C THR A 30 -23.84 -7.14 10.73
N THR A 31 -22.69 -7.82 10.70
CA THR A 31 -21.50 -7.23 10.11
C THR A 31 -21.84 -7.02 8.65
N ALA A 32 -22.30 -5.81 8.33
CA ALA A 32 -22.41 -5.36 6.96
C ALA A 32 -21.06 -5.65 6.29
N ALA A 33 -21.09 -6.30 5.13
CA ALA A 33 -19.89 -6.52 4.36
C ALA A 33 -19.18 -5.16 4.20
N PRO A 34 -17.86 -5.07 4.43
CA PRO A 34 -17.15 -3.82 4.23
C PRO A 34 -17.42 -3.34 2.79
N PRO A 35 -17.52 -2.01 2.58
CA PRO A 35 -17.68 -1.48 1.23
C PRO A 35 -16.61 -2.09 0.30
N PRO A 36 -16.93 -2.35 -0.98
CA PRO A 36 -15.93 -2.80 -1.93
C PRO A 36 -14.71 -1.87 -1.87
N GLY A 37 -13.53 -2.42 -1.67
CA GLY A 37 -12.30 -1.65 -1.74
C GLY A 37 -12.18 -1.02 -3.13
N ILE A 38 -11.93 0.28 -3.20
CA ILE A 38 -11.57 0.92 -4.46
C ILE A 38 -10.12 0.52 -4.77
N THR A 39 -9.91 -0.19 -5.88
CA THR A 39 -8.58 -0.54 -6.39
C THR A 39 -8.23 0.40 -7.54
N THR A 40 -7.01 0.94 -7.54
CA THR A 40 -6.44 1.70 -8.65
C THR A 40 -5.22 0.96 -9.18
N GLU A 41 -5.16 0.77 -10.49
CA GLU A 41 -4.04 0.13 -11.16
C GLU A 41 -3.22 1.16 -11.91
N PHE A 42 -1.90 0.97 -11.90
CA PHE A 42 -0.96 1.83 -12.59
C PHE A 42 -0.08 1.00 -13.52
N THR A 43 0.00 1.41 -14.78
CA THR A 43 0.94 0.83 -15.74
C THR A 43 2.34 1.32 -15.44
N VAL A 44 3.27 0.39 -15.18
CA VAL A 44 4.71 0.72 -15.04
C VAL A 44 5.24 1.22 -16.39
N PRO A 45 6.01 2.33 -16.45
CA PRO A 45 6.49 2.92 -17.71
C PRO A 45 7.30 1.96 -18.58
N THR A 46 8.20 1.18 -17.98
CA THR A 46 8.94 0.15 -18.71
C THR A 46 8.01 -1.03 -19.06
N ALA A 47 7.80 -1.24 -20.36
CA ALA A 47 6.99 -2.35 -20.87
C ALA A 47 7.60 -3.71 -20.50
N SER A 48 6.75 -4.66 -20.11
CA SER A 48 7.17 -6.00 -19.69
C SER A 48 8.22 -6.00 -18.55
N SER A 49 8.22 -4.97 -17.69
CA SER A 49 9.20 -4.77 -16.61
C SER A 49 9.20 -5.87 -15.55
N THR A 50 8.10 -6.59 -15.38
CA THR A 50 7.90 -7.65 -14.38
C THR A 50 8.22 -7.17 -12.94
N PRO A 51 7.41 -6.28 -12.35
CA PRO A 51 7.61 -5.84 -10.98
C PRO A 51 7.56 -7.03 -9.99
N ARG A 52 8.46 -7.05 -8.99
CA ARG A 52 8.60 -8.13 -8.00
C ARG A 52 8.39 -7.64 -6.57
N GLY A 53 9.45 -7.31 -5.85
CA GLY A 53 9.38 -6.76 -4.50
C GLY A 53 8.92 -5.31 -4.51
N ILE A 54 8.22 -4.90 -3.44
CA ILE A 54 7.80 -3.52 -3.21
C ILE A 54 7.90 -3.19 -1.71
N VAL A 55 8.29 -1.96 -1.38
CA VAL A 55 8.40 -1.46 0.00
C VAL A 55 8.06 0.04 0.06
N ALA A 56 7.54 0.51 1.20
CA ALA A 56 7.47 1.94 1.46
C ALA A 56 8.88 2.49 1.75
N GLY A 57 9.30 3.49 0.99
CA GLY A 57 10.61 4.11 1.13
C GLY A 57 10.63 5.23 2.19
N PRO A 58 11.84 5.62 2.62
CA PRO A 58 12.04 6.65 3.65
C PRO A 58 11.68 8.07 3.16
N ASP A 59 11.46 8.25 1.87
CA ASP A 59 11.04 9.51 1.25
C ASP A 59 9.51 9.59 1.00
N GLY A 60 8.74 8.67 1.59
CA GLY A 60 7.28 8.64 1.49
C GLY A 60 6.74 8.09 0.17
N ASN A 61 7.60 7.58 -0.71
CA ASN A 61 7.20 6.93 -1.96
C ASN A 61 7.24 5.40 -1.82
N LEU A 62 6.60 4.68 -2.74
CA LEU A 62 6.75 3.24 -2.86
C LEU A 62 7.91 2.93 -3.80
N TRP A 63 8.74 1.95 -3.43
CA TRP A 63 9.91 1.52 -4.19
C TRP A 63 9.78 0.06 -4.54
N PHE A 64 10.05 -0.31 -5.79
CA PHE A 64 9.87 -1.67 -6.29
C PHE A 64 10.97 -2.08 -7.27
N SER A 65 11.19 -3.38 -7.42
CA SER A 65 12.17 -3.93 -8.36
C SER A 65 11.52 -4.36 -9.67
N GLU A 66 12.15 -4.07 -10.80
CA GLU A 66 11.73 -4.52 -12.14
C GLU A 66 12.68 -5.61 -12.65
N PHE A 67 12.26 -6.88 -12.54
CA PHE A 67 13.15 -8.02 -12.75
C PHE A 67 13.71 -8.08 -14.18
N VAL A 68 12.84 -8.07 -15.19
CA VAL A 68 13.22 -8.00 -16.61
C VAL A 68 13.68 -6.58 -16.99
N GLY A 69 13.07 -5.55 -16.40
CA GLY A 69 13.42 -4.15 -16.69
C GLY A 69 14.85 -3.76 -16.30
N GLY A 70 15.46 -4.47 -15.34
CA GLY A 70 16.80 -4.16 -14.82
C GLY A 70 16.84 -2.82 -14.09
N LYS A 71 15.75 -2.46 -13.41
CA LYS A 71 15.54 -1.15 -12.78
C LYS A 71 15.03 -1.30 -11.36
N ILE A 72 15.25 -0.24 -10.58
CA ILE A 72 14.47 0.04 -9.37
C ILE A 72 13.48 1.15 -9.72
N GLY A 73 12.20 0.88 -9.56
CA GLY A 73 11.12 1.83 -9.75
C GLY A 73 10.74 2.51 -8.44
N LYS A 74 10.31 3.77 -8.55
CA LYS A 74 9.75 4.60 -7.49
C LYS A 74 8.41 5.12 -7.96
N VAL A 75 7.40 5.07 -7.11
CA VAL A 75 6.04 5.53 -7.45
C VAL A 75 5.37 6.23 -6.27
N THR A 76 4.70 7.35 -6.54
CA THR A 76 3.83 7.99 -5.55
C THR A 76 2.51 7.23 -5.43
N THR A 77 1.74 7.45 -4.36
CA THR A 77 0.37 6.89 -4.25
C THR A 77 -0.60 7.45 -5.29
N ALA A 78 -0.22 8.52 -6.00
CA ALA A 78 -0.95 9.08 -7.13
C ALA A 78 -0.51 8.52 -8.50
N GLY A 79 0.44 7.56 -8.53
CA GLY A 79 0.88 6.91 -9.77
C GLY A 79 1.94 7.67 -10.57
N VAL A 80 2.69 8.57 -9.93
CA VAL A 80 3.80 9.27 -10.60
C VAL A 80 5.08 8.43 -10.45
N PHE A 81 5.64 7.98 -11.57
CA PHE A 81 6.80 7.08 -11.58
C PHE A 81 8.14 7.81 -11.76
N THR A 82 9.20 7.21 -11.23
CA THR A 82 10.60 7.47 -11.57
C THR A 82 11.31 6.12 -11.59
N GLU A 83 12.07 5.83 -12.65
CA GLU A 83 12.77 4.55 -12.78
C GLU A 83 14.29 4.77 -12.83
N PHE A 84 15.02 3.94 -12.11
CA PHE A 84 16.47 4.00 -11.97
C PHE A 84 17.11 2.75 -12.55
N THR A 85 17.88 2.90 -13.64
CA THR A 85 18.61 1.79 -14.27
C THR A 85 19.73 1.32 -13.35
N ILE A 86 19.74 0.03 -13.03
CA ILE A 86 20.81 -0.61 -12.24
C ILE A 86 22.08 -0.64 -13.09
N PRO A 87 23.27 -0.31 -12.55
CA PRO A 87 24.52 -0.29 -13.31
C PRO A 87 24.85 -1.64 -13.97
N THR A 88 24.59 -2.75 -13.27
CA THR A 88 24.76 -4.09 -13.82
C THR A 88 23.65 -4.43 -14.82
N ALA A 89 24.05 -4.69 -16.07
CA ALA A 89 23.14 -5.20 -17.08
C ALA A 89 22.59 -6.58 -16.69
N ASN A 90 21.30 -6.80 -16.95
CA ASN A 90 20.61 -8.06 -16.62
C ASN A 90 20.73 -8.46 -15.13
N ALA A 91 20.77 -7.48 -14.22
CA ALA A 91 20.90 -7.72 -12.78
C ALA A 91 19.85 -8.68 -12.18
N GLY A 92 18.64 -8.68 -12.74
CA GLY A 92 17.52 -9.46 -12.23
C GLY A 92 17.16 -9.08 -10.79
N PRO A 93 16.84 -7.80 -10.50
CA PRO A 93 16.51 -7.38 -9.15
C PRO A 93 15.23 -8.08 -8.65
N PHE A 94 15.22 -8.57 -7.41
CA PHE A 94 14.12 -9.41 -6.92
C PHE A 94 13.43 -8.88 -5.66
N SER A 95 14.08 -8.92 -4.51
CA SER A 95 13.53 -8.38 -3.25
C SER A 95 14.14 -7.03 -2.96
N ILE A 96 13.40 -6.18 -2.25
CA ILE A 96 13.84 -4.85 -1.85
C ILE A 96 13.39 -4.58 -0.41
N ALA A 97 14.26 -3.94 0.38
CA ALA A 97 14.00 -3.55 1.76
C ALA A 97 14.59 -2.16 2.05
N VAL A 98 14.04 -1.48 3.06
CA VAL A 98 14.66 -0.26 3.60
C VAL A 98 15.75 -0.67 4.58
N GLY A 99 16.95 -0.17 4.36
CA GLY A 99 18.07 -0.32 5.27
C GLY A 99 18.00 0.66 6.43
N SER A 100 18.69 0.32 7.52
CA SER A 100 18.90 1.22 8.68
C SER A 100 19.64 2.51 8.33
N ASP A 101 20.41 2.50 7.23
CA ASP A 101 21.12 3.65 6.68
C ASP A 101 20.21 4.61 5.89
N GLY A 102 18.89 4.34 5.85
CA GLY A 102 17.91 5.15 5.13
C GLY A 102 17.98 4.98 3.61
N ASN A 103 18.69 3.97 3.11
CA ASN A 103 18.72 3.62 1.69
C ASN A 103 17.86 2.40 1.40
N LEU A 104 17.61 2.16 0.12
CA LEU A 104 16.90 0.98 -0.34
C LEU A 104 17.95 -0.07 -0.74
N TRP A 105 17.77 -1.28 -0.26
CA TRP A 105 18.67 -2.40 -0.54
C TRP A 105 17.91 -3.53 -1.21
N PHE A 106 18.54 -4.15 -2.19
CA PHE A 106 17.89 -5.14 -3.03
C PHE A 106 18.84 -6.25 -3.43
N THR A 107 18.28 -7.38 -3.86
CA THR A 107 19.04 -8.52 -4.36
C THR A 107 19.10 -8.49 -5.88
N GLU A 108 20.28 -8.66 -6.46
CA GLU A 108 20.48 -8.89 -7.90
C GLU A 108 20.65 -10.38 -8.15
N LEU A 109 19.51 -11.06 -8.31
CA LEU A 109 19.45 -12.52 -8.34
C LEU A 109 20.30 -13.10 -9.47
N ALA A 110 20.23 -12.50 -10.66
CA ALA A 110 20.93 -13.01 -11.84
C ALA A 110 22.41 -12.61 -11.86
N ALA A 111 22.78 -11.49 -11.21
CA ALA A 111 24.14 -10.98 -11.22
C ALA A 111 24.99 -11.41 -10.01
N ASN A 112 24.42 -12.14 -9.04
CA ASN A 112 25.12 -12.57 -7.83
C ASN A 112 25.63 -11.38 -7.00
N LYS A 113 24.80 -10.36 -6.82
CA LYS A 113 25.13 -9.15 -6.06
C LYS A 113 24.02 -8.73 -5.09
N ILE A 114 24.39 -7.91 -4.12
CA ILE A 114 23.48 -7.07 -3.33
C ILE A 114 23.63 -5.65 -3.85
N GLY A 115 22.51 -4.99 -4.15
CA GLY A 115 22.48 -3.60 -4.55
C GLY A 115 21.97 -2.70 -3.44
N ARG A 116 22.44 -1.46 -3.44
CA ARG A 116 21.92 -0.35 -2.64
C ARG A 116 21.63 0.84 -3.54
N VAL A 117 20.50 1.50 -3.34
CA VAL A 117 20.14 2.74 -4.03
C VAL A 117 19.66 3.79 -3.05
N THR A 118 20.14 5.02 -3.21
CA THR A 118 19.63 6.18 -2.46
C THR A 118 18.26 6.62 -3.01
N THR A 119 17.50 7.41 -2.26
CA THR A 119 16.22 7.95 -2.74
C THR A 119 16.34 8.92 -3.93
N SER A 120 17.56 9.38 -4.19
CA SER A 120 17.95 10.18 -5.36
C SER A 120 18.49 9.36 -6.54
N GLY A 121 18.58 8.03 -6.41
CA GLY A 121 18.97 7.14 -7.52
C GLY A 121 20.47 6.83 -7.63
N SER A 122 21.27 7.08 -6.59
CA SER A 122 22.69 6.71 -6.59
C SER A 122 22.88 5.27 -6.15
N PHE A 123 23.58 4.47 -6.95
CA PHE A 123 23.79 3.04 -6.70
C PHE A 123 25.15 2.71 -6.08
N ALA A 124 25.17 1.67 -5.25
CA ALA A 124 26.34 0.88 -4.91
C ALA A 124 26.00 -0.61 -5.06
N GLU A 125 26.94 -1.42 -5.52
CA GLU A 125 26.74 -2.86 -5.75
C GLU A 125 27.84 -3.67 -5.07
N TYR A 126 27.46 -4.79 -4.46
CA TYR A 126 28.32 -5.64 -3.66
C TYR A 126 28.25 -7.08 -4.17
N THR A 127 29.33 -7.58 -4.75
CA THR A 127 29.40 -8.97 -5.23
C THR A 127 29.33 -9.94 -4.05
N VAL A 128 28.45 -10.95 -4.16
CA VAL A 128 28.43 -12.06 -3.22
C VAL A 128 29.68 -12.92 -3.46
N PRO A 129 30.53 -13.18 -2.45
CA PRO A 129 31.82 -13.86 -2.66
C PRO A 129 31.70 -15.27 -3.24
N THR A 130 30.64 -15.98 -2.86
CA THR A 130 30.34 -17.30 -3.41
C THR A 130 29.62 -17.15 -4.74
N ALA A 131 30.20 -17.71 -5.80
CA ALA A 131 29.61 -17.68 -7.13
C ALA A 131 28.26 -18.42 -7.16
N TYR A 132 27.34 -17.96 -8.01
CA TYR A 132 26.03 -18.59 -8.24
C TYR A 132 25.17 -18.75 -6.98
N SER A 133 25.29 -17.81 -6.03
CA SER A 133 24.52 -17.83 -4.77
C SER A 133 23.04 -17.47 -4.97
N ASN A 134 22.69 -16.82 -6.07
CA ASN A 134 21.32 -16.43 -6.42
C ASN A 134 20.59 -15.72 -5.25
N PRO A 135 21.11 -14.55 -4.77
CA PRO A 135 20.50 -13.86 -3.65
C PRO A 135 19.04 -13.53 -3.95
N PHE A 136 18.13 -13.84 -3.01
CA PHE A 136 16.69 -13.75 -3.23
C PHE A 136 16.01 -12.82 -2.23
N GLY A 137 15.85 -13.27 -0.98
CA GLY A 137 15.22 -12.49 0.10
C GLY A 137 16.20 -11.50 0.72
N ILE A 138 15.69 -10.36 1.16
CA ILE A 138 16.43 -9.36 1.95
C ILE A 138 15.47 -8.71 2.94
N ALA A 139 15.93 -8.46 4.15
CA ALA A 139 15.20 -7.79 5.22
C ALA A 139 16.20 -7.10 6.13
N ALA A 140 15.82 -5.99 6.75
CA ALA A 140 16.69 -5.33 7.73
C ALA A 140 16.89 -6.20 8.98
N GLY A 141 18.11 -6.22 9.49
CA GLY A 141 18.46 -6.86 10.76
C GLY A 141 18.00 -6.05 11.97
N PRO A 142 17.70 -6.72 13.11
CA PRO A 142 17.29 -6.05 14.36
C PRO A 142 18.42 -5.25 15.03
N ASP A 143 19.66 -5.51 14.63
CA ASP A 143 20.88 -4.84 15.09
C ASP A 143 21.19 -3.55 14.30
N GLY A 144 20.32 -3.18 13.37
CA GLY A 144 20.55 -2.03 12.50
C GLY A 144 21.60 -2.29 11.44
N ASN A 145 21.95 -3.55 11.17
CA ASN A 145 22.56 -3.92 9.89
C ASN A 145 21.46 -4.17 8.85
N LEU A 146 21.88 -4.26 7.59
CA LEU A 146 21.10 -4.95 6.58
C LEU A 146 21.32 -6.44 6.61
#